data_AF-A0A818IZB5-F1
#
_entry.id   AF-A0A818IZB5-F1
#
_cell.length_a   1.000
_cell.length_b   1.000
_cell.length_c   1.000
_cell.angle_alpha   90.00
_cell.angle_beta   90.00
_cell.angle_gamma   90.00
#
_symmetry.space_group_name_H-M   'P 1'
#
loop_
_entity.id
_entity.type
_entity.pdbx_description
1 polymer ?
#
loop_
_entity_poly.entity_id
_entity_poly.type
_entity_poly.pdbx_seq_one_letter_code
_entity_poly.pdbx_strand_id
1 'polypeptide(L)'
;MINLFYPTTKWQQINLWLKSLSHIIDHSVNDYAFLMRVKEKIIDENQIISLTIDQTELMIIDIIDRNIIIKVIFTFETNSHCVYALKSMRISSLLNKENIFERLNLIDISSDDCCFILKGTNEKFLTKDDLEKSIDTYSTIENQSIHFQISMSIQIIKYDDKEQIKIPWLNKNITIEQLLHLTGKPIDIYKYLAVMDTKRIINSNEKLSNLNKTKFILVKENETCLVSIKTSNDLQLIHDNEEENEKYQRFTVFATIADVKKENHIDSLHQYFLYSNDFVLSTNIQLISLQFESPIQFTLIDKNLPISVTIQNDKKNKSIQFTCSLPITVKHLCTLACQIFGINYEFYCLTMNDITLNDDEISLKDIDENMTEIQFQMISTASIHCSIMYSNQNITFPCHQGTPIVIIVKETFQKLYISENNINMYELIALNDDRTQISFDLSIDDIRELFPIDSTTLSLELKNKDE
;
A
#
# COMPACT_ATOMS: atom_id res chain seq x y z
N MET A 1 -6.42 63.19 -2.68
CA MET A 1 -7.65 63.60 -3.38
C MET A 1 -8.70 62.54 -3.09
N ILE A 2 -9.87 62.92 -2.56
CA ILE A 2 -10.98 61.98 -2.31
C ILE A 2 -11.95 62.11 -3.48
N ASN A 3 -12.17 61.03 -4.23
CA ASN A 3 -13.07 61.00 -5.38
C ASN A 3 -14.30 60.14 -5.05
N LEU A 4 -15.49 60.66 -5.33
CA LEU A 4 -16.76 59.98 -5.11
C LEU A 4 -17.32 59.51 -6.44
N PHE A 5 -17.59 58.20 -6.56
CA PHE A 5 -18.22 57.59 -7.72
C PHE A 5 -19.65 57.16 -7.39
N TYR A 6 -20.53 57.15 -8.38
CA TYR A 6 -21.87 56.62 -8.20
C TYR A 6 -21.81 55.10 -7.98
N PRO A 7 -22.70 54.51 -7.15
CA PRO A 7 -22.67 53.06 -6.88
C PRO A 7 -22.83 52.19 -8.15
N THR A 8 -23.52 52.71 -9.16
CA THR A 8 -23.75 52.04 -10.46
C THR A 8 -22.61 52.25 -11.46
N THR A 9 -21.58 53.03 -11.11
CA THR A 9 -20.39 53.22 -11.95
C THR A 9 -19.67 51.88 -12.09
N LYS A 10 -19.25 51.56 -13.32
CA LYS A 10 -18.42 50.38 -13.61
C LYS A 10 -16.95 50.69 -13.37
N TRP A 11 -16.19 49.68 -12.96
CA TRP A 11 -14.74 49.80 -12.81
C TRP A 11 -14.03 50.19 -14.11
N GLN A 12 -14.54 49.75 -15.27
CA GLN A 12 -14.08 50.19 -16.59
C GLN A 12 -14.18 51.72 -16.77
N GLN A 13 -15.23 52.35 -16.25
CA GLN A 13 -15.40 53.81 -16.34
C GLN A 13 -14.39 54.55 -15.47
N ILE A 14 -14.07 54.00 -14.30
CA ILE A 14 -13.00 54.54 -13.43
C ILE A 14 -11.64 54.42 -14.13
N ASN A 15 -11.36 53.27 -14.77
CA ASN A 15 -10.12 53.06 -15.52
C ASN A 15 -9.96 54.10 -16.64
N LEU A 16 -11.01 54.33 -17.44
CA LEU A 16 -11.02 55.36 -18.49
C LEU A 16 -10.80 56.78 -17.94
N TRP A 17 -11.42 57.10 -16.80
CA TRP A 17 -11.23 58.39 -16.14
C TRP A 17 -9.79 58.56 -15.64
N LEU A 18 -9.20 57.55 -14.99
CA LEU A 18 -7.81 57.60 -14.53
C LEU A 18 -6.82 57.84 -15.68
N LYS A 19 -7.04 57.20 -16.83
CA LYS A 19 -6.23 57.42 -18.04
C LYS A 19 -6.32 58.84 -18.58
N SER A 20 -7.46 59.52 -18.40
CA SER A 20 -7.62 60.92 -18.80
C SER A 20 -6.83 61.90 -17.92
N LEU A 21 -6.36 61.45 -16.75
CA LEU A 21 -5.55 62.23 -15.81
C LEU A 21 -4.04 62.04 -16.01
N SER A 22 -3.60 61.60 -17.20
CA SER A 22 -2.21 61.24 -17.51
C SER A 22 -1.16 62.33 -17.23
N HIS A 23 -1.56 63.58 -16.97
CA HIS A 23 -0.67 64.65 -16.49
C HIS A 23 -0.35 64.60 -14.99
N ILE A 24 -1.04 63.76 -14.21
CA ILE A 24 -0.93 63.68 -12.73
C ILE A 24 -0.31 62.35 -12.29
N ILE A 25 -0.42 61.29 -13.09
CA ILE A 25 0.08 59.95 -12.75
C ILE A 25 1.22 59.64 -13.70
N ASP A 26 2.44 59.52 -13.16
CA ASP A 26 3.73 59.34 -13.86
C ASP A 26 3.90 57.95 -14.51
N HIS A 27 2.79 57.27 -14.81
CA HIS A 27 2.76 55.93 -15.39
C HIS A 27 2.15 55.96 -16.78
N SER A 28 2.80 55.23 -17.68
CA SER A 28 2.55 55.13 -19.12
C SER A 28 1.12 54.72 -19.47
N VAL A 29 0.82 54.77 -20.79
CA VAL A 29 -0.40 54.45 -21.55
C VAL A 29 -1.11 53.11 -21.21
N ASN A 30 -0.64 52.37 -20.20
CA ASN A 30 -1.15 51.05 -19.83
C ASN A 30 -2.50 51.11 -19.09
N ASP A 31 -3.27 50.03 -19.24
CA ASP A 31 -4.51 49.83 -18.49
C ASP A 31 -4.23 49.71 -16.98
N TYR A 32 -5.12 50.26 -16.15
CA TYR A 32 -5.10 50.00 -14.71
C TYR A 32 -5.94 48.76 -14.38
N ALA A 33 -5.67 48.17 -13.24
CA ALA A 33 -6.55 47.20 -12.61
C ALA A 33 -6.74 47.53 -11.14
N PHE A 34 -7.84 47.01 -10.58
CA PHE A 34 -8.26 47.31 -9.21
C PHE A 34 -8.12 46.06 -8.36
N LEU A 35 -7.31 46.15 -7.31
CA LEU A 35 -7.05 45.08 -6.37
C LEU A 35 -7.77 45.35 -5.06
N MET A 36 -8.63 44.43 -4.67
CA MET A 36 -9.29 44.45 -3.37
C MET A 36 -8.36 43.87 -2.31
N ARG A 37 -7.66 44.74 -1.58
CA ARG A 37 -6.48 44.37 -0.77
C ARG A 37 -6.75 43.30 0.28
N VAL A 38 -7.90 43.36 0.94
CA VAL A 38 -8.27 42.42 2.02
C VAL A 38 -8.46 40.99 1.50
N LYS A 39 -9.03 40.82 0.31
CA LYS A 39 -9.24 39.49 -0.29
C LYS A 39 -8.21 39.14 -1.37
N GLU A 40 -7.24 40.02 -1.62
CA GLU A 40 -6.28 39.96 -2.72
C GLU A 40 -6.92 39.60 -4.08
N LYS A 41 -8.14 40.08 -4.30
CA LYS A 41 -8.93 39.73 -5.48
C LYS A 41 -8.84 40.82 -6.53
N ILE A 42 -8.55 40.43 -7.78
CA ILE A 42 -8.64 41.33 -8.92
C ILE A 42 -10.12 41.55 -9.27
N ILE A 43 -10.51 42.82 -9.33
CA ILE A 43 -11.88 43.22 -9.63
C ILE A 43 -12.09 43.19 -11.15
N ASP A 44 -13.21 42.59 -11.58
CA ASP A 44 -13.60 42.61 -12.99
C ASP A 44 -14.08 44.02 -13.38
N GLU A 45 -13.52 44.56 -14.45
CA GLU A 45 -13.81 45.91 -14.94
C GLU A 45 -15.29 46.10 -15.32
N ASN A 46 -15.99 45.00 -15.66
CA ASN A 46 -17.40 45.04 -16.02
C ASN A 46 -18.34 45.11 -14.81
N GLN A 47 -17.83 44.84 -13.60
CA GLN A 47 -18.61 44.94 -12.37
C GLN A 47 -18.92 46.40 -12.03
N ILE A 48 -20.10 46.63 -11.46
CA ILE A 48 -20.46 47.91 -10.86
C ILE A 48 -19.95 47.96 -9.42
N ILE A 49 -19.57 49.16 -8.96
CA ILE A 49 -18.99 49.38 -7.63
C ILE A 49 -19.85 48.79 -6.51
N SER A 50 -21.18 48.93 -6.60
CA SER A 50 -22.11 48.41 -5.58
C SER A 50 -22.14 46.89 -5.45
N LEU A 51 -21.71 46.14 -6.47
CA LEU A 51 -21.59 44.67 -6.41
C LEU A 51 -20.21 44.22 -5.89
N THR A 52 -19.23 45.13 -5.86
CA THR A 52 -17.87 44.84 -5.43
C THR A 52 -17.65 45.20 -3.96
N ILE A 53 -18.26 46.30 -3.51
CA ILE A 53 -18.09 46.82 -2.15
C ILE A 53 -19.18 46.26 -1.25
N ASP A 54 -18.77 45.50 -0.25
CA ASP A 54 -19.65 45.17 0.87
C ASP A 54 -19.86 46.43 1.71
N GLN A 55 -21.11 46.90 1.80
CA GLN A 55 -21.43 48.15 2.48
C GLN A 55 -21.21 48.08 4.00
N THR A 56 -21.00 46.89 4.55
CA THR A 56 -20.77 46.69 5.99
C THR A 56 -19.31 46.73 6.41
N GLU A 57 -18.35 46.72 5.47
CA GLU A 57 -16.92 46.71 5.78
C GLU A 57 -16.14 47.82 5.04
N LEU A 58 -15.15 48.40 5.72
CA LEU A 58 -14.21 49.34 5.11
C LEU A 58 -13.32 48.57 4.12
N MET A 59 -13.51 48.84 2.83
CA MET A 59 -12.78 48.18 1.75
C MET A 59 -11.70 49.10 1.17
N ILE A 60 -10.45 48.63 1.14
CA ILE A 60 -9.32 49.32 0.51
C ILE A 60 -9.08 48.70 -0.88
N ILE A 61 -9.12 49.55 -1.89
CA ILE A 61 -8.91 49.17 -3.29
C ILE A 61 -7.64 49.88 -3.79
N ASP A 62 -6.64 49.08 -4.11
CA ASP A 62 -5.38 49.55 -4.68
C ASP A 62 -5.50 49.61 -6.21
N ILE A 63 -4.90 50.65 -6.81
CA ILE A 63 -4.77 50.79 -8.26
C ILE A 63 -3.40 50.23 -8.65
N ILE A 64 -3.38 49.25 -9.54
CA ILE A 64 -2.17 48.56 -9.96
C ILE A 64 -2.04 48.53 -11.49
N ASP A 65 -0.81 48.38 -11.97
CA ASP A 65 -0.52 48.22 -13.40
C ASP A 65 -1.10 46.87 -13.90
N ARG A 66 -1.83 46.86 -15.02
CA ARG A 66 -2.36 45.62 -15.61
C ARG A 66 -1.25 44.61 -15.95
N ASN A 67 -0.03 45.07 -16.22
CA ASN A 67 1.11 44.22 -16.54
C ASN A 67 1.55 43.29 -15.42
N ILE A 68 1.20 43.60 -14.15
CA ILE A 68 1.50 42.72 -13.01
C ILE A 68 0.43 41.65 -12.78
N ILE A 69 -0.62 41.64 -13.62
CA ILE A 69 -1.72 40.67 -13.56
C ILE A 69 -1.58 39.68 -14.71
N ILE A 70 -2.03 38.46 -14.46
CA ILE A 70 -2.14 37.42 -15.49
C ILE A 70 -3.47 36.67 -15.35
N LYS A 71 -4.00 36.24 -16.50
CA LYS A 71 -5.16 35.35 -16.56
C LYS A 71 -4.67 33.92 -16.33
N VAL A 72 -5.21 33.24 -15.32
CA VAL A 72 -4.91 31.84 -15.01
C VAL A 72 -6.16 31.01 -15.24
N ILE A 73 -6.03 29.94 -16.02
CA ILE A 73 -7.12 29.03 -16.36
C ILE A 73 -6.80 27.67 -15.75
N PHE A 74 -7.66 27.19 -14.87
CA PHE A 74 -7.61 25.85 -14.32
C PHE A 74 -8.62 24.97 -15.03
N THR A 75 -8.21 23.78 -15.45
CA THR A 75 -9.10 22.81 -16.10
C THR A 75 -9.07 21.48 -15.38
N PHE A 76 -10.23 20.87 -15.20
CA PHE A 76 -10.38 19.50 -14.72
C PHE A 76 -11.47 18.82 -15.54
N GLU A 77 -11.12 17.74 -16.24
CA GLU A 77 -12.01 17.09 -17.22
C GLU A 77 -12.62 18.10 -18.22
N THR A 78 -13.94 18.26 -18.22
CA THR A 78 -14.66 19.22 -19.07
C THR A 78 -14.88 20.58 -18.41
N ASN A 79 -14.58 20.71 -17.11
CA ASN A 79 -14.78 21.94 -16.36
C ASN A 79 -13.56 22.84 -16.48
N SER A 80 -13.80 24.13 -16.67
CA SER A 80 -12.75 25.14 -16.67
C SER A 80 -13.15 26.32 -15.81
N HIS A 81 -12.18 26.84 -15.07
CA HIS A 81 -12.37 28.02 -14.24
C HIS A 81 -11.24 29.00 -14.49
N CYS A 82 -11.61 30.27 -14.67
CA CYS A 82 -10.68 31.33 -15.01
C CYS A 82 -10.65 32.37 -13.89
N VAL A 83 -9.44 32.75 -13.48
CA VAL A 83 -9.19 33.77 -12.46
C VAL A 83 -8.12 34.74 -12.95
N TYR A 84 -8.23 36.00 -12.53
CA TYR A 84 -7.17 36.98 -12.71
C TYR A 84 -6.40 37.07 -11.40
N ALA A 85 -5.07 36.90 -11.47
CA ALA A 85 -4.20 36.84 -10.30
C ALA A 85 -2.97 37.74 -10.50
N LEU A 86 -2.37 38.15 -9.38
CA LEU A 86 -1.06 38.81 -9.40
C LEU A 86 0.00 37.80 -9.84
N LYS A 87 0.90 38.21 -10.75
CA LYS A 87 2.01 37.38 -11.22
C LYS A 87 2.91 36.89 -10.07
N SER A 88 3.06 37.69 -9.02
CA SER A 88 3.84 37.36 -7.82
C SER A 88 3.19 36.31 -6.91
N MET A 89 1.91 36.00 -7.09
CA MET A 89 1.18 35.06 -6.23
C MET A 89 1.68 33.62 -6.45
N ARG A 90 1.74 32.83 -5.39
CA ARG A 90 2.06 31.40 -5.47
C ARG A 90 0.88 30.61 -6.01
N ILE A 91 1.14 29.54 -6.76
CA ILE A 91 0.08 28.68 -7.32
C ILE A 91 -0.75 28.05 -6.20
N SER A 92 -0.10 27.50 -5.17
CA SER A 92 -0.78 26.90 -4.00
C SER A 92 -1.71 27.89 -3.29
N SER A 93 -1.27 29.14 -3.14
CA SER A 93 -2.08 30.20 -2.56
C SER A 93 -3.29 30.56 -3.44
N LEU A 94 -3.11 30.60 -4.77
CA LEU A 94 -4.20 30.88 -5.70
C LEU A 94 -5.27 29.78 -5.68
N LEU A 95 -4.85 28.50 -5.65
CA LEU A 95 -5.76 27.36 -5.55
C LEU A 95 -6.68 27.47 -4.32
N ASN A 96 -6.11 27.84 -3.18
CA ASN A 96 -6.82 27.98 -1.92
C ASN A 96 -7.69 29.24 -1.85
N LYS A 97 -7.17 30.42 -2.22
CA LYS A 97 -7.92 31.69 -2.07
C LYS A 97 -9.12 31.78 -3.02
N GLU A 98 -9.03 31.21 -4.21
CA GLU A 98 -10.13 31.20 -5.18
C GLU A 98 -11.02 29.96 -5.08
N ASN A 99 -10.80 29.09 -4.10
CA ASN A 99 -11.49 27.82 -3.92
C ASN A 99 -11.58 27.02 -5.25
N ILE A 100 -10.46 26.91 -5.96
CA ILE A 100 -10.43 26.38 -7.33
C ILE A 100 -10.98 24.95 -7.39
N PHE A 101 -10.71 24.13 -6.38
CA PHE A 101 -11.19 22.75 -6.29
C PHE A 101 -12.73 22.70 -6.21
N GLU A 102 -13.34 23.48 -5.31
CA GLU A 102 -14.80 23.59 -5.21
C GLU A 102 -15.41 24.09 -6.53
N ARG A 103 -14.81 25.11 -7.15
CA ARG A 103 -15.30 25.68 -8.42
C ARG A 103 -15.17 24.72 -9.61
N LEU A 104 -14.30 23.72 -9.53
CA LEU A 104 -14.15 22.66 -10.53
C LEU A 104 -14.96 21.40 -10.19
N ASN A 105 -15.78 21.43 -9.15
CA ASN A 105 -16.54 20.29 -8.60
C ASN A 105 -15.66 19.15 -8.06
N LEU A 106 -14.47 19.47 -7.57
CA LEU A 106 -13.58 18.55 -6.87
C LEU A 106 -13.85 18.63 -5.36
N ILE A 107 -14.96 18.03 -4.92
CA ILE A 107 -15.35 17.98 -3.50
C ILE A 107 -14.57 16.82 -2.84
N ASP A 108 -14.05 17.05 -1.64
CA ASP A 108 -13.29 16.06 -0.82
C ASP A 108 -11.98 15.53 -1.43
N ILE A 109 -11.42 16.21 -2.44
CA ILE A 109 -10.14 15.84 -3.05
C ILE A 109 -9.04 16.80 -2.59
N SER A 110 -7.97 16.25 -2.02
CA SER A 110 -6.80 17.03 -1.63
C SER A 110 -5.94 17.40 -2.85
N SER A 111 -5.25 18.54 -2.80
CA SER A 111 -4.24 18.90 -3.80
C SER A 111 -3.12 17.86 -3.90
N ASP A 112 -2.88 17.11 -2.83
CA ASP A 112 -1.87 16.05 -2.79
C ASP A 112 -2.28 14.80 -3.59
N ASP A 113 -3.57 14.63 -3.85
CA ASP A 113 -4.11 13.55 -4.67
C ASP A 113 -4.19 13.94 -6.16
N CYS A 114 -3.80 15.18 -6.49
CA CYS A 114 -3.82 15.71 -7.84
C CYS A 114 -2.41 15.87 -8.42
N CYS A 115 -2.33 15.76 -9.74
CA CYS A 115 -1.20 16.20 -10.54
C CYS A 115 -1.58 17.50 -11.25
N PHE A 116 -0.66 18.46 -11.24
CA PHE A 116 -0.81 19.73 -11.95
C PHE A 116 0.07 19.74 -13.19
N ILE A 117 -0.51 20.10 -14.32
CA ILE A 117 0.14 20.08 -15.62
C ILE A 117 0.05 21.48 -16.19
N LEU A 118 1.18 22.11 -16.42
CA LEU A 118 1.25 23.34 -17.18
C LEU A 118 1.03 23.02 -18.66
N LYS A 119 -0.03 23.58 -19.26
CA LYS A 119 -0.35 23.45 -20.68
C LYS A 119 0.33 24.54 -21.48
N GLY A 120 0.89 24.17 -22.63
CA GLY A 120 1.61 25.07 -23.53
C GLY A 120 2.37 24.30 -24.61
N THR A 121 3.34 24.95 -25.25
CA THR A 121 4.23 24.33 -26.26
C THR A 121 5.06 23.18 -25.71
N ASN A 122 5.42 23.25 -24.43
CA ASN A 122 6.02 22.16 -23.67
C ASN A 122 5.16 21.87 -22.44
N GLU A 123 4.38 20.79 -22.48
CA GLU A 123 3.63 20.36 -21.31
C GLU A 123 4.59 19.93 -20.19
N LYS A 124 4.37 20.45 -18.98
CA LYS A 124 5.23 20.16 -17.82
C LYS A 124 4.39 19.72 -16.63
N PHE A 125 4.75 18.59 -16.03
CA PHE A 125 4.25 18.18 -14.71
C PHE A 125 4.91 19.02 -13.61
N LEU A 126 4.10 19.60 -12.74
CA LEU A 126 4.55 20.44 -11.64
C LEU A 126 4.73 19.60 -10.37
N THR A 127 5.88 19.77 -9.72
CA THR A 127 6.16 19.21 -8.39
C THR A 127 5.54 20.07 -7.29
N LYS A 128 5.58 19.60 -6.03
CA LYS A 128 5.14 20.43 -4.89
C LYS A 128 5.95 21.73 -4.79
N ASP A 129 7.25 21.67 -5.04
CA ASP A 129 8.12 22.86 -5.05
C ASP A 129 7.74 23.85 -6.17
N ASP A 130 7.29 23.33 -7.32
CA ASP A 130 6.78 24.17 -8.41
C ASP A 130 5.48 24.89 -8.01
N LEU A 131 4.61 24.27 -7.19
CA LEU A 131 3.38 24.92 -6.71
C LEU A 131 3.63 26.07 -5.74
N GLU A 132 4.80 26.09 -5.08
CA GLU A 132 5.23 27.18 -4.20
C GLU A 132 5.90 28.33 -4.95
N LYS A 133 6.18 28.18 -6.25
CA LYS A 133 6.73 29.27 -7.07
C LYS A 133 5.65 30.28 -7.45
N SER A 134 6.08 31.49 -7.75
CA SER A 134 5.20 32.53 -8.28
C SER A 134 4.68 32.12 -9.67
N ILE A 135 3.46 32.54 -9.99
CA ILE A 135 2.83 32.31 -11.30
C ILE A 135 3.71 32.89 -12.43
N ASP A 136 4.37 34.01 -12.17
CA ASP A 136 5.28 34.69 -13.11
C ASP A 136 6.35 33.76 -13.69
N THR A 137 6.82 32.79 -12.88
CA THR A 137 7.82 31.78 -13.27
C THR A 137 7.41 30.99 -14.52
N TYR A 138 6.10 30.85 -14.75
CA TYR A 138 5.52 30.09 -15.84
C TYR A 138 4.93 30.98 -16.94
N SER A 139 4.96 32.30 -16.75
CA SER A 139 4.52 33.24 -17.76
C SER A 139 5.65 33.48 -18.75
N THR A 140 5.37 33.34 -20.05
CA THR A 140 6.24 33.86 -21.10
C THR A 140 5.73 35.21 -21.56
N ILE A 141 6.62 36.05 -22.09
CA ILE A 141 6.29 37.41 -22.58
C ILE A 141 5.17 37.37 -23.64
N GLU A 142 5.04 36.25 -24.36
CA GLU A 142 4.02 36.04 -25.41
C GLU A 142 2.66 35.58 -24.87
N ASN A 143 2.60 34.99 -23.67
CA ASN A 143 1.38 34.38 -23.15
C ASN A 143 0.55 35.38 -22.33
N GLN A 144 -0.60 35.78 -22.89
CA GLN A 144 -1.61 36.55 -22.16
C GLN A 144 -2.29 35.75 -21.03
N SER A 145 -2.15 34.42 -21.03
CA SER A 145 -2.76 33.53 -20.04
C SER A 145 -1.91 32.29 -19.78
N ILE A 146 -1.97 31.78 -18.54
CA ILE A 146 -1.40 30.49 -18.14
C ILE A 146 -2.52 29.48 -17.94
N HIS A 147 -2.28 28.24 -18.38
CA HIS A 147 -3.25 27.15 -18.32
C HIS A 147 -2.69 26.02 -17.47
N PHE A 148 -3.37 25.69 -16.38
CA PHE A 148 -3.06 24.55 -15.54
C PHE A 148 -4.16 23.50 -15.69
N GLN A 149 -3.81 22.31 -16.18
CA GLN A 149 -4.68 21.15 -16.10
C GLN A 149 -4.46 20.43 -14.77
N ILE A 150 -5.54 20.20 -14.04
CA ILE A 150 -5.60 19.36 -12.86
C ILE A 150 -6.05 17.96 -13.31
N SER A 151 -5.38 16.93 -12.83
CA SER A 151 -5.72 15.54 -13.07
C SER A 151 -5.59 14.75 -11.76
N MET A 152 -6.44 13.76 -11.55
CA MET A 152 -6.29 12.86 -10.40
C MET A 152 -4.99 12.07 -10.53
N SER A 153 -4.32 11.77 -9.43
CA SER A 153 -3.15 10.89 -9.43
C SER A 153 -3.56 9.45 -9.13
N ILE A 154 -2.96 8.52 -9.86
CA ILE A 154 -2.94 7.10 -9.53
C ILE A 154 -1.72 6.89 -8.63
N GLN A 155 -1.95 6.35 -7.45
CA GLN A 155 -0.90 6.02 -6.50
C GLN A 155 -0.56 4.53 -6.62
N ILE A 156 0.70 4.23 -6.88
CA ILE A 156 1.22 2.87 -6.95
C ILE A 156 2.29 2.73 -5.86
N ILE A 157 2.13 1.77 -4.96
CA ILE A 157 3.08 1.51 -3.88
C ILE A 157 3.84 0.23 -4.19
N LYS A 158 5.15 0.29 -4.22
CA LYS A 158 5.99 -0.90 -4.36
C LYS A 158 5.90 -1.80 -3.14
N TYR A 159 5.84 -3.10 -3.41
CA TYR A 159 5.63 -4.07 -2.36
C TYR A 159 6.82 -4.18 -1.40
N ASP A 160 8.04 -4.20 -1.94
CA ASP A 160 9.28 -4.48 -1.22
C ASP A 160 9.78 -3.30 -0.38
N ASP A 161 9.93 -2.12 -0.97
CA ASP A 161 10.51 -0.94 -0.30
C ASP A 161 9.51 0.16 0.02
N LYS A 162 8.22 -0.06 -0.28
CA LYS A 162 7.13 0.92 -0.08
C LYS A 162 7.33 2.23 -0.84
N GLU A 163 8.18 2.25 -1.87
CA GLU A 163 8.34 3.40 -2.75
C GLU A 163 6.99 3.76 -3.37
N GLN A 164 6.63 5.04 -3.32
CA GLN A 164 5.39 5.55 -3.87
C GLN A 164 5.62 6.21 -5.23
N ILE A 165 4.89 5.73 -6.22
CA ILE A 165 4.90 6.25 -7.59
C ILE A 165 3.53 6.90 -7.82
N LYS A 166 3.54 8.17 -8.24
CA LYS A 166 2.33 8.90 -8.62
C LYS A 166 2.29 9.08 -10.12
N ILE A 167 1.25 8.54 -10.75
CA ILE A 167 1.03 8.63 -12.20
C ILE A 167 -0.20 9.51 -12.45
N PRO A 168 -0.09 10.58 -13.25
CA PRO A 168 -1.21 11.44 -13.57
C PRO A 168 -2.26 10.67 -14.39
N TRP A 169 -3.52 10.71 -13.95
CA TRP A 169 -4.65 10.03 -14.58
C TRP A 169 -5.20 10.85 -15.75
N LEU A 170 -4.37 10.97 -16.80
CA LEU A 170 -4.69 11.78 -17.98
C LEU A 170 -5.65 11.10 -18.94
N ASN A 171 -5.59 9.77 -19.02
CA ASN A 171 -6.40 8.97 -19.92
C ASN A 171 -7.02 7.79 -19.16
N LYS A 172 -8.36 7.76 -19.09
CA LYS A 172 -9.12 6.70 -18.43
C LYS A 172 -9.13 5.37 -19.21
N ASN A 173 -8.77 5.39 -20.50
CA ASN A 173 -8.81 4.24 -21.39
C ASN A 173 -7.50 3.45 -21.46
N ILE A 174 -6.57 3.66 -20.52
CA ILE A 174 -5.34 2.85 -20.44
C ILE A 174 -5.64 1.48 -19.84
N THR A 175 -4.93 0.47 -20.34
CA THR A 175 -4.88 -0.88 -19.75
C THR A 175 -3.95 -0.92 -18.54
N ILE A 176 -4.10 -1.93 -17.68
CA ILE A 176 -3.18 -2.18 -16.56
C ILE A 176 -1.74 -2.41 -17.02
N GLU A 177 -1.54 -3.06 -18.17
CA GLU A 177 -0.20 -3.22 -18.78
C GLU A 177 0.44 -1.86 -19.10
N GLN A 178 -0.30 -0.98 -19.77
CA GLN A 178 0.18 0.38 -20.04
C GLN A 178 0.46 1.17 -18.75
N LEU A 179 -0.37 0.99 -17.71
CA LEU A 179 -0.14 1.60 -16.41
C LEU A 179 1.15 1.07 -15.74
N LEU A 180 1.44 -0.23 -15.88
CA LEU A 180 2.71 -0.83 -15.45
C LEU A 180 3.90 -0.17 -16.16
N HIS A 181 3.85 0.01 -17.48
CA HIS A 181 4.91 0.71 -18.23
C HIS A 181 5.14 2.14 -17.73
N LEU A 182 4.08 2.86 -17.36
CA LEU A 182 4.17 4.23 -16.85
C LEU A 182 4.83 4.32 -15.46
N THR A 183 5.01 3.20 -14.74
CA THR A 183 5.78 3.20 -13.49
C THR A 183 7.28 3.44 -13.71
N GLY A 184 7.78 3.20 -14.93
CA GLY A 184 9.21 3.24 -15.25
C GLY A 184 10.03 2.12 -14.58
N LYS A 185 9.38 1.14 -13.95
CA LYS A 185 10.06 0.02 -13.31
C LYS A 185 10.27 -1.14 -14.31
N PRO A 186 11.33 -1.95 -14.15
CA PRO A 186 11.61 -3.07 -15.05
C PRO A 186 10.49 -4.11 -14.97
N ILE A 187 9.83 -4.38 -16.10
CA ILE A 187 8.63 -5.24 -16.17
C ILE A 187 9.00 -6.72 -16.08
N ASP A 188 10.24 -7.06 -16.42
CA ASP A 188 10.83 -8.37 -16.18
C ASP A 188 10.87 -8.71 -14.68
N ILE A 189 10.96 -7.69 -13.82
CA ILE A 189 10.94 -7.84 -12.36
C ILE A 189 9.52 -7.63 -11.82
N TYR A 190 8.90 -6.49 -12.11
CA TYR A 190 7.59 -6.10 -11.58
C TYR A 190 6.49 -6.37 -12.62
N LYS A 191 5.86 -7.55 -12.49
CA LYS A 191 4.94 -8.07 -13.50
C LYS A 191 3.48 -7.67 -13.30
N TYR A 192 3.07 -7.29 -12.08
CA TYR A 192 1.65 -7.17 -11.75
C TYR A 192 1.30 -5.94 -10.92
N LEU A 193 0.06 -5.46 -11.12
CA LEU A 193 -0.60 -4.51 -10.24
C LEU A 193 -1.71 -5.21 -9.45
N ALA A 194 -1.74 -4.95 -8.14
CA ALA A 194 -2.81 -5.38 -7.25
C ALA A 194 -3.66 -4.20 -6.81
N VAL A 195 -4.97 -4.40 -6.60
CA VAL A 195 -5.82 -3.40 -5.95
C VAL A 195 -5.38 -3.22 -4.50
N MET A 196 -5.21 -1.99 -4.03
CA MET A 196 -4.75 -1.73 -2.66
C MET A 196 -5.66 -2.35 -1.58
N ASP A 197 -6.97 -2.30 -1.81
CA ASP A 197 -8.02 -2.62 -0.83
C ASP A 197 -8.32 -4.11 -0.66
N THR A 198 -8.09 -4.92 -1.71
CA THR A 198 -8.41 -6.35 -1.76
C THR A 198 -7.20 -7.20 -2.12
N LYS A 199 -6.07 -6.56 -2.45
CA LYS A 199 -4.81 -7.21 -2.83
C LYS A 199 -4.95 -8.18 -4.02
N ARG A 200 -6.07 -8.15 -4.75
CA ARG A 200 -6.27 -8.94 -5.97
C ARG A 200 -5.39 -8.40 -7.09
N ILE A 201 -4.69 -9.30 -7.77
CA ILE A 201 -3.99 -9.00 -9.01
C ILE A 201 -4.98 -8.76 -10.13
N ILE A 202 -4.79 -7.65 -10.83
CA ILE A 202 -5.65 -7.19 -11.90
C ILE A 202 -5.14 -7.75 -13.22
N ASN A 203 -6.06 -8.10 -14.13
CA ASN A 203 -5.68 -8.58 -15.45
C ASN A 203 -4.99 -7.45 -16.24
N SER A 204 -3.88 -7.75 -16.91
CA SER A 204 -3.10 -6.79 -17.71
C SER A 204 -3.95 -6.07 -18.76
N ASN A 205 -4.95 -6.77 -19.32
CA ASN A 205 -5.85 -6.26 -20.36
C ASN A 205 -7.04 -5.45 -19.81
N GLU A 206 -7.23 -5.41 -18.48
CA GLU A 206 -8.33 -4.70 -17.86
C GLU A 206 -8.12 -3.18 -18.01
N LYS A 207 -9.19 -2.45 -18.35
CA LYS A 207 -9.13 -1.00 -18.49
C LYS A 207 -9.27 -0.35 -17.12
N LEU A 208 -8.45 0.66 -16.88
CA LEU A 208 -8.46 1.41 -15.61
C LEU A 208 -9.84 2.05 -15.33
N SER A 209 -10.55 2.50 -16.36
CA SER A 209 -11.91 3.04 -16.25
C SER A 209 -12.93 2.06 -15.66
N ASN A 210 -12.72 0.75 -15.75
CA ASN A 210 -13.65 -0.26 -15.25
C ASN A 210 -13.51 -0.47 -13.73
N LEU A 211 -12.37 -0.13 -13.15
CA LEU A 211 -12.02 -0.51 -11.79
C LEU A 211 -12.54 0.46 -10.73
N ASN A 212 -12.77 1.73 -11.08
CA ASN A 212 -13.07 2.80 -10.11
C ASN A 212 -12.08 2.83 -8.91
N LYS A 213 -10.81 2.48 -9.15
CA LYS A 213 -9.73 2.49 -8.15
C LYS A 213 -8.57 3.37 -8.61
N THR A 214 -7.96 4.08 -7.66
CA THR A 214 -6.81 4.98 -7.89
C THR A 214 -5.57 4.55 -7.13
N LYS A 215 -5.64 3.48 -6.32
CA LYS A 215 -4.54 3.02 -5.47
C LYS A 215 -4.21 1.56 -5.76
N PHE A 216 -2.96 1.30 -6.10
CA PHE A 216 -2.47 -0.02 -6.50
C PHE A 216 -1.17 -0.38 -5.79
N ILE A 217 -0.82 -1.66 -5.84
CA ILE A 217 0.41 -2.23 -5.33
C ILE A 217 1.18 -2.82 -6.50
N LEU A 218 2.46 -2.49 -6.63
CA LEU A 218 3.35 -3.07 -7.63
C LEU A 218 4.06 -4.29 -7.05
N VAL A 219 3.91 -5.45 -7.69
CA VAL A 219 4.41 -6.74 -7.18
C VAL A 219 5.19 -7.54 -8.23
N LYS A 220 6.13 -8.35 -7.74
CA LYS A 220 6.88 -9.36 -8.50
C LYS A 220 6.09 -10.65 -8.63
N GLU A 221 6.54 -11.55 -9.50
CA GLU A 221 5.85 -12.82 -9.73
C GLU A 221 5.85 -13.75 -8.49
N ASN A 222 6.99 -13.85 -7.81
CA ASN A 222 7.15 -14.62 -6.58
C ASN A 222 6.43 -14.02 -5.36
N GLU A 223 5.82 -12.84 -5.50
CA GLU A 223 5.01 -12.17 -4.48
C GLU A 223 3.51 -12.38 -4.72
N THR A 224 3.14 -13.31 -5.61
CA THR A 224 1.75 -13.66 -5.93
C THR A 224 1.41 -15.12 -5.60
N CYS A 225 0.13 -15.37 -5.35
CA CYS A 225 -0.43 -16.72 -5.17
C CYS A 225 -1.75 -16.86 -5.93
N LEU A 226 -2.11 -18.10 -6.27
CA LEU A 226 -3.40 -18.45 -6.87
C LEU A 226 -4.35 -18.96 -5.79
N VAL A 227 -5.60 -18.53 -5.86
CA VAL A 227 -6.69 -18.92 -4.97
C VAL A 227 -7.84 -19.47 -5.83
N SER A 228 -8.37 -20.62 -5.44
CA SER A 228 -9.58 -21.22 -6.01
C SER A 228 -10.67 -21.24 -4.93
N ILE A 229 -11.88 -20.83 -5.29
CA ILE A 229 -13.04 -20.86 -4.39
C ILE A 229 -14.11 -21.74 -5.04
N LYS A 230 -14.38 -22.90 -4.45
CA LYS A 230 -15.45 -23.81 -4.86
C LYS A 230 -16.74 -23.43 -4.14
N THR A 231 -17.86 -23.35 -4.85
CA THR A 231 -19.16 -23.21 -4.21
C THR A 231 -19.81 -24.56 -4.00
N SER A 232 -20.67 -24.67 -2.99
CA SER A 232 -21.40 -25.90 -2.66
C SER A 232 -22.26 -26.44 -3.82
N ASN A 233 -22.67 -25.58 -4.76
CA ASN A 233 -23.38 -25.99 -5.98
C ASN A 233 -22.47 -26.67 -7.02
N ASP A 234 -21.17 -26.36 -7.02
CA ASP A 234 -20.20 -26.97 -7.95
C ASP A 234 -19.85 -28.41 -7.56
N LEU A 235 -20.03 -28.77 -6.28
CA LEU A 235 -19.77 -30.13 -5.76
C LEU A 235 -20.79 -31.18 -6.25
N GLN A 236 -21.98 -30.77 -6.71
CA GLN A 236 -23.01 -31.69 -7.23
C GLN A 236 -22.85 -32.04 -8.71
N LEU A 237 -21.99 -31.31 -9.44
CA LEU A 237 -21.75 -31.52 -10.88
C LEU A 237 -20.50 -32.34 -11.19
N ILE A 238 -19.75 -32.79 -10.17
CA ILE A 238 -18.48 -33.51 -10.32
C ILE A 238 -18.66 -34.93 -10.91
N HIS A 239 -19.90 -35.39 -11.13
CA HIS A 239 -20.11 -36.66 -11.82
C HIS A 239 -20.03 -36.61 -13.35
N ASP A 240 -20.03 -35.44 -14.00
CA ASP A 240 -19.88 -35.33 -15.45
C ASP A 240 -19.16 -34.02 -15.86
N ASN A 241 -17.89 -34.13 -16.27
CA ASN A 241 -16.99 -33.10 -16.87
C ASN A 241 -16.08 -32.31 -15.89
N GLU A 242 -14.80 -32.72 -15.82
CA GLU A 242 -13.79 -32.23 -14.87
C GLU A 242 -13.04 -30.92 -15.23
N GLU A 243 -13.35 -30.18 -16.30
CA GLU A 243 -12.41 -29.12 -16.76
C GLU A 243 -12.92 -27.66 -16.83
N GLU A 244 -14.20 -27.33 -16.57
CA GLU A 244 -14.70 -25.97 -16.94
C GLU A 244 -15.08 -24.99 -15.81
N ASN A 245 -15.09 -25.35 -14.51
CA ASN A 245 -15.66 -24.46 -13.47
C ASN A 245 -14.72 -23.94 -12.36
N GLU A 246 -13.42 -24.25 -12.35
CA GLU A 246 -12.52 -23.67 -11.34
C GLU A 246 -12.07 -22.25 -11.73
N LYS A 247 -12.73 -21.23 -11.16
CA LYS A 247 -12.35 -19.83 -11.32
C LYS A 247 -11.16 -19.48 -10.43
N TYR A 248 -9.95 -19.60 -10.97
CA TYR A 248 -8.73 -19.15 -10.28
C TYR A 248 -8.62 -17.62 -10.25
N GLN A 249 -8.26 -17.10 -9.08
CA GLN A 249 -7.97 -15.68 -8.86
C GLN A 249 -6.57 -15.53 -8.31
N ARG A 250 -5.84 -14.51 -8.76
CA ARG A 250 -4.48 -14.25 -8.28
C ARG A 250 -4.49 -13.11 -7.28
N PHE A 251 -3.81 -13.30 -6.15
CA PHE A 251 -3.66 -12.32 -5.07
C PHE A 251 -2.18 -12.10 -4.76
N THR A 252 -1.85 -11.03 -4.04
CA THR A 252 -0.53 -10.94 -3.40
C THR A 252 -0.44 -11.95 -2.26
N VAL A 253 0.76 -12.47 -1.98
CA VAL A 253 0.94 -13.49 -0.92
C VAL A 253 0.62 -12.93 0.49
N PHE A 254 0.64 -11.62 0.68
CA PHE A 254 0.28 -10.97 1.95
C PHE A 254 -1.19 -10.56 2.03
N ALA A 255 -1.99 -10.86 1.02
CA ALA A 255 -3.44 -10.77 1.14
C ALA A 255 -3.89 -11.65 2.32
N THR A 256 -4.93 -11.21 3.01
CA THR A 256 -5.57 -11.97 4.08
C THR A 256 -6.81 -12.69 3.55
N ILE A 257 -7.31 -13.66 4.32
CA ILE A 257 -8.60 -14.29 4.06
C ILE A 257 -9.73 -13.24 3.96
N ALA A 258 -9.68 -12.18 4.78
CA ALA A 258 -10.63 -11.07 4.71
C ALA A 258 -10.60 -10.35 3.35
N ASP A 259 -9.40 -10.15 2.79
CA ASP A 259 -9.24 -9.51 1.49
C ASP A 259 -9.88 -10.34 0.36
N VAL A 260 -9.68 -11.67 0.40
CA VAL A 260 -10.31 -12.61 -0.54
C VAL A 260 -11.84 -12.60 -0.42
N LYS A 261 -12.38 -12.61 0.81
CA LYS A 261 -13.83 -12.52 1.04
C LYS A 261 -14.40 -11.20 0.50
N LYS A 262 -13.72 -10.09 0.74
CA LYS A 262 -14.13 -8.74 0.30
C LYS A 262 -14.19 -8.62 -1.22
N GLU A 263 -13.19 -9.15 -1.92
CA GLU A 263 -13.16 -9.17 -3.39
C GLU A 263 -14.33 -9.97 -3.98
N ASN A 264 -14.68 -11.08 -3.34
CA ASN A 264 -15.72 -12.00 -3.81
C ASN A 264 -17.12 -11.66 -3.25
N HIS A 265 -17.27 -10.53 -2.56
CA HIS A 265 -18.53 -10.09 -1.94
C HIS A 265 -19.17 -11.14 -1.01
N ILE A 266 -18.34 -11.91 -0.31
CA ILE A 266 -18.79 -12.98 0.58
C ILE A 266 -19.18 -12.40 1.94
N ASP A 267 -20.35 -12.79 2.42
CA ASP A 267 -20.85 -12.35 3.72
C ASP A 267 -19.99 -12.96 4.84
N SER A 268 -19.24 -12.11 5.54
CA SER A 268 -18.31 -12.54 6.58
C SER A 268 -19.01 -13.09 7.83
N LEU A 269 -20.31 -12.81 8.01
CA LEU A 269 -21.09 -13.27 9.16
C LEU A 269 -21.73 -14.64 8.95
N HIS A 270 -22.06 -14.97 7.69
CA HIS A 270 -22.87 -16.15 7.38
C HIS A 270 -22.13 -17.19 6.52
N GLN A 271 -20.98 -16.83 5.93
CA GLN A 271 -20.24 -17.72 5.05
C GLN A 271 -18.77 -17.83 5.46
N TYR A 272 -18.27 -19.06 5.37
CA TYR A 272 -16.94 -19.43 5.83
C TYR A 272 -16.16 -20.08 4.69
N PHE A 273 -14.86 -19.84 4.68
CA PHE A 273 -13.95 -20.55 3.80
C PHE A 273 -13.41 -21.76 4.54
N LEU A 274 -13.74 -22.93 4.00
CA LEU A 274 -13.20 -24.21 4.40
C LEU A 274 -11.92 -24.49 3.62
N TYR A 275 -10.79 -24.46 4.31
CA TYR A 275 -9.47 -24.79 3.79
C TYR A 275 -9.15 -26.27 4.03
N SER A 276 -8.60 -26.94 3.02
CA SER A 276 -8.25 -28.37 3.04
C SER A 276 -9.37 -29.28 3.55
N ASN A 277 -10.64 -28.89 3.33
CA ASN A 277 -11.85 -29.56 3.81
C ASN A 277 -12.03 -29.68 5.34
N ASP A 278 -11.08 -29.18 6.13
CA ASP A 278 -11.02 -29.45 7.57
C ASP A 278 -11.00 -28.19 8.45
N PHE A 279 -10.65 -27.03 7.89
CA PHE A 279 -10.35 -25.83 8.67
C PHE A 279 -11.13 -24.62 8.19
N VAL A 280 -11.76 -23.92 9.11
CA VAL A 280 -12.21 -22.54 8.92
C VAL A 280 -11.25 -21.64 9.69
N LEU A 281 -10.39 -20.96 8.93
CA LEU A 281 -9.32 -20.12 9.44
C LEU A 281 -9.82 -18.71 9.80
N SER A 282 -9.15 -18.07 10.75
CA SER A 282 -9.39 -16.66 11.09
C SER A 282 -9.15 -15.75 9.88
N THR A 283 -9.95 -14.70 9.73
CA THR A 283 -9.94 -13.85 8.53
C THR A 283 -8.66 -13.01 8.37
N ASN A 284 -7.87 -12.85 9.43
CA ASN A 284 -6.61 -12.11 9.42
C ASN A 284 -5.40 -12.96 8.98
N ILE A 285 -5.56 -14.26 8.76
CA ILE A 285 -4.48 -15.13 8.26
C ILE A 285 -4.08 -14.68 6.84
N GLN A 286 -2.77 -14.53 6.63
CA GLN A 286 -2.19 -14.16 5.34
C GLN A 286 -2.01 -15.40 4.44
N LEU A 287 -2.20 -15.23 3.13
CA LEU A 287 -2.13 -16.32 2.17
C LEU A 287 -0.75 -16.98 2.07
N ILE A 288 0.33 -16.24 2.34
CA ILE A 288 1.71 -16.75 2.36
C ILE A 288 1.86 -17.93 3.33
N SER A 289 1.11 -17.92 4.43
CA SER A 289 1.10 -19.01 5.41
C SER A 289 0.45 -20.29 4.89
N LEU A 290 -0.32 -20.22 3.80
CA LEU A 290 -1.08 -21.33 3.22
C LEU A 290 -0.53 -21.77 1.85
N GLN A 291 0.54 -21.13 1.35
CA GLN A 291 1.05 -21.30 -0.01
C GLN A 291 1.90 -22.57 -0.21
N PHE A 292 1.92 -23.50 0.75
CA PHE A 292 2.62 -24.78 0.60
C PHE A 292 2.07 -25.60 -0.56
N GLU A 293 0.77 -25.45 -0.85
CA GLU A 293 0.11 -26.03 -2.02
C GLU A 293 -0.51 -24.89 -2.85
N SER A 294 -0.15 -24.85 -4.13
CA SER A 294 -0.70 -23.89 -5.10
C SER A 294 -1.54 -24.64 -6.13
N PRO A 295 -2.80 -24.25 -6.39
CA PRO A 295 -3.51 -23.10 -5.82
C PRO A 295 -3.97 -23.33 -4.37
N ILE A 296 -4.13 -22.25 -3.59
CA ILE A 296 -4.81 -22.29 -2.29
C ILE A 296 -6.30 -22.55 -2.56
N GLN A 297 -6.83 -23.65 -2.04
CA GLN A 297 -8.21 -24.06 -2.29
C GLN A 297 -9.10 -23.76 -1.08
N PHE A 298 -10.20 -23.05 -1.33
CA PHE A 298 -11.27 -22.84 -0.36
C PHE A 298 -12.58 -23.42 -0.89
N THR A 299 -13.34 -24.04 -0.01
CA THR A 299 -14.74 -24.41 -0.24
C THR A 299 -15.63 -23.47 0.56
N LEU A 300 -16.60 -22.82 -0.09
CA LEU A 300 -17.54 -21.94 0.58
C LEU A 300 -18.61 -22.77 1.31
N ILE A 301 -18.75 -22.54 2.61
CA ILE A 301 -19.76 -23.22 3.46
C ILE A 301 -20.60 -22.19 4.24
N ASP A 302 -21.87 -22.50 4.46
CA ASP A 302 -22.82 -21.61 5.16
C ASP A 302 -22.93 -21.90 6.67
N LYS A 303 -22.35 -23.02 7.12
CA LYS A 303 -22.31 -23.39 8.54
C LYS A 303 -20.87 -23.53 8.97
N ASN A 304 -20.53 -22.94 10.11
CA ASN A 304 -19.20 -23.09 10.66
C ASN A 304 -18.96 -24.53 11.17
N LEU A 305 -17.70 -24.87 11.36
CA LEU A 305 -17.28 -26.15 11.92
C LEU A 305 -17.51 -26.18 13.44
N PRO A 306 -17.77 -27.38 14.02
CA PRO A 306 -18.32 -27.51 15.36
C PRO A 306 -17.33 -27.24 16.51
N ILE A 307 -16.03 -27.38 16.28
CA ILE A 307 -15.01 -27.22 17.32
C ILE A 307 -14.19 -25.97 17.05
N SER A 308 -14.02 -25.11 18.05
CA SER A 308 -13.05 -24.01 18.06
C SER A 308 -11.77 -24.44 18.75
N VAL A 309 -10.64 -24.41 18.03
CA VAL A 309 -9.33 -24.73 18.58
C VAL A 309 -8.49 -23.48 18.67
N THR A 310 -7.86 -23.26 19.82
CA THR A 310 -6.84 -22.22 20.01
C THR A 310 -5.49 -22.87 20.30
N ILE A 311 -4.47 -22.48 19.55
CA ILE A 311 -3.10 -22.98 19.72
C ILE A 311 -2.22 -21.81 20.10
N GLN A 312 -1.57 -21.91 21.27
CA GLN A 312 -0.63 -20.92 21.78
C GLN A 312 0.81 -21.36 21.52
N ASN A 313 1.62 -20.44 20.98
CA ASN A 313 3.05 -20.67 20.82
C ASN A 313 3.82 -19.99 21.97
N ASP A 314 4.46 -20.81 22.81
CA ASP A 314 5.19 -20.39 24.00
C ASP A 314 6.28 -19.34 23.73
N LYS A 315 6.90 -19.36 22.53
CA LYS A 315 8.01 -18.46 22.21
C LYS A 315 7.59 -17.05 21.80
N LYS A 316 6.31 -16.79 21.49
CA LYS A 316 5.89 -15.51 20.87
C LYS A 316 4.67 -14.84 21.50
N ASN A 317 4.04 -15.43 22.52
CA ASN A 317 2.76 -14.97 23.06
C ASN A 317 1.71 -14.74 21.95
N LYS A 318 1.85 -15.47 20.84
CA LYS A 318 0.95 -15.46 19.70
C LYS A 318 0.08 -16.69 19.81
N SER A 319 -1.22 -16.50 19.69
CA SER A 319 -2.17 -17.57 19.51
C SER A 319 -2.75 -17.51 18.10
N ILE A 320 -3.16 -18.66 17.61
CA ILE A 320 -4.00 -18.78 16.42
C ILE A 320 -5.28 -19.48 16.83
N GLN A 321 -6.37 -19.07 16.21
CA GLN A 321 -7.67 -19.69 16.40
C GLN A 321 -8.24 -20.07 15.05
N PHE A 322 -8.78 -21.28 14.97
CA PHE A 322 -9.54 -21.75 13.82
C PHE A 322 -10.59 -22.74 14.29
N THR A 323 -11.65 -22.89 13.51
CA THR A 323 -12.68 -23.89 13.73
C THR A 323 -12.44 -25.10 12.85
N CYS A 324 -12.65 -26.31 13.35
CA CYS A 324 -12.29 -27.55 12.67
C CYS A 324 -13.32 -28.67 12.86
N SER A 325 -13.21 -29.70 12.02
CA SER A 325 -14.04 -30.90 12.06
C SER A 325 -13.59 -31.85 13.20
N LEU A 326 -14.54 -32.62 13.77
CA LEU A 326 -14.25 -33.63 14.80
C LEU A 326 -13.21 -34.70 14.39
N PRO A 327 -13.21 -35.22 13.14
CA PRO A 327 -12.29 -36.29 12.74
C PRO A 327 -10.83 -35.85 12.56
N ILE A 328 -10.54 -34.55 12.69
CA ILE A 328 -9.20 -34.05 12.41
C ILE A 328 -8.18 -34.56 13.44
N THR A 329 -7.00 -34.94 12.97
CA THR A 329 -5.92 -35.43 13.84
C THR A 329 -5.15 -34.27 14.48
N VAL A 330 -4.62 -34.52 15.68
CA VAL A 330 -3.74 -33.59 16.39
C VAL A 330 -2.49 -33.28 15.57
N LYS A 331 -1.99 -34.26 14.81
CA LYS A 331 -0.90 -34.06 13.86
C LYS A 331 -1.25 -33.03 12.78
N HIS A 332 -2.41 -33.17 12.14
CA HIS A 332 -2.83 -32.25 11.08
C HIS A 332 -3.04 -30.83 11.64
N LEU A 333 -3.61 -30.71 12.84
CA LEU A 333 -3.71 -29.43 13.58
C LEU A 333 -2.32 -28.81 13.81
N CYS A 334 -1.36 -29.61 14.29
CA CYS A 334 0.01 -29.16 14.57
C CYS A 334 0.69 -28.67 13.29
N THR A 335 0.62 -29.44 12.19
CA THR A 335 1.22 -29.09 10.92
C THR A 335 0.69 -27.75 10.40
N LEU A 336 -0.64 -27.55 10.38
CA LEU A 336 -1.21 -26.28 9.93
C LEU A 336 -0.83 -25.12 10.85
N ALA A 337 -0.83 -25.34 12.16
CA ALA A 337 -0.42 -24.33 13.12
C ALA A 337 1.04 -23.90 12.93
N CYS A 338 1.92 -24.86 12.71
CA CYS A 338 3.33 -24.62 12.41
C CYS A 338 3.52 -23.82 11.11
N GLN A 339 2.75 -24.14 10.06
CA GLN A 339 2.73 -23.38 8.80
C GLN A 339 2.34 -21.91 9.04
N ILE A 340 1.26 -21.67 9.81
CA ILE A 340 0.80 -20.32 10.13
C ILE A 340 1.83 -19.56 10.99
N PHE A 341 2.47 -20.23 11.94
CA PHE A 341 3.53 -19.62 12.77
C PHE A 341 4.87 -19.43 12.04
N GLY A 342 5.04 -20.02 10.85
CA GLY A 342 6.30 -20.02 10.10
C GLY A 342 7.42 -20.77 10.83
N ILE A 343 7.10 -21.95 11.38
CA ILE A 343 8.06 -22.83 12.07
C ILE A 343 8.00 -24.23 11.47
N ASN A 344 9.11 -24.98 11.52
CA ASN A 344 9.14 -26.36 11.03
C ASN A 344 8.35 -27.28 11.97
N TYR A 345 7.30 -27.92 11.45
CA TYR A 345 6.41 -28.80 12.20
C TYR A 345 7.09 -30.06 12.78
N GLU A 346 8.21 -30.51 12.20
CA GLU A 346 8.94 -31.70 12.66
C GLU A 346 9.46 -31.57 14.10
N PHE A 347 9.69 -30.33 14.55
CA PHE A 347 10.24 -30.04 15.88
C PHE A 347 9.20 -29.59 16.89
N TYR A 348 7.90 -29.70 16.58
CA TYR A 348 6.85 -29.23 17.46
C TYR A 348 5.74 -30.25 17.62
N CYS A 349 5.17 -30.29 18.82
CA CYS A 349 3.98 -31.06 19.13
C CYS A 349 3.00 -30.21 19.95
N LEU A 350 1.78 -30.71 20.08
CA LEU A 350 0.73 -30.09 20.87
C LEU A 350 0.64 -30.74 22.24
N THR A 351 0.49 -29.94 23.28
CA THR A 351 0.19 -30.37 24.64
C THR A 351 -1.17 -29.84 25.09
N MET A 352 -1.85 -30.62 25.92
CA MET A 352 -3.08 -30.24 26.59
C MET A 352 -2.97 -30.63 28.06
N ASN A 353 -3.10 -29.67 28.98
CA ASN A 353 -2.95 -29.91 30.43
C ASN A 353 -1.64 -30.66 30.79
N ASP A 354 -0.52 -30.23 30.22
CA ASP A 354 0.82 -30.84 30.37
C ASP A 354 0.97 -32.28 29.82
N ILE A 355 -0.03 -32.78 29.10
CA ILE A 355 0.03 -34.07 28.40
C ILE A 355 0.43 -33.85 26.96
N THR A 356 1.54 -34.46 26.53
CA THR A 356 2.00 -34.43 25.14
C THR A 356 1.19 -35.38 24.27
N LEU A 357 0.60 -34.84 23.21
CA LEU A 357 -0.15 -35.59 22.21
C LEU A 357 0.77 -35.84 21.01
N ASN A 358 1.44 -36.99 21.02
CA ASN A 358 2.43 -37.39 20.01
C ASN A 358 2.03 -38.62 19.20
N ASP A 359 0.77 -39.03 19.29
CA ASP A 359 0.22 -40.11 18.49
C ASP A 359 -0.47 -39.51 17.26
N ASP A 360 -0.04 -39.99 16.09
CA ASP A 360 -0.47 -39.52 14.78
C ASP A 360 -1.96 -39.82 14.51
N GLU A 361 -2.55 -40.78 15.23
CA GLU A 361 -3.93 -41.24 15.04
C GLU A 361 -4.92 -40.53 15.97
N ILE A 362 -4.47 -39.82 17.01
CA ILE A 362 -5.38 -39.11 17.93
C ILE A 362 -6.12 -38.01 17.16
N SER A 363 -7.44 -38.16 17.08
CA SER A 363 -8.34 -37.14 16.57
C SER A 363 -8.94 -36.29 17.69
N LEU A 364 -9.52 -35.14 17.35
CA LEU A 364 -10.26 -34.33 18.32
C LEU A 364 -11.45 -35.09 18.92
N LYS A 365 -12.04 -36.02 18.17
CA LYS A 365 -13.09 -36.92 18.66
C LYS A 365 -12.61 -37.84 19.79
N ASP A 366 -11.34 -38.24 19.77
CA ASP A 366 -10.76 -39.13 20.80
C ASP A 366 -10.42 -38.39 22.10
N ILE A 367 -10.30 -37.06 22.05
CA ILE A 367 -10.03 -36.21 23.21
C ILE A 367 -11.31 -36.03 24.04
N ASP A 368 -12.36 -35.47 23.43
CA ASP A 368 -13.71 -35.37 23.99
C ASP A 368 -14.71 -34.96 22.90
N GLU A 369 -15.64 -35.86 22.57
CA GLU A 369 -16.65 -35.63 21.53
C GLU A 369 -17.64 -34.49 21.84
N ASN A 370 -17.71 -34.04 23.10
CA ASN A 370 -18.63 -33.00 23.54
C ASN A 370 -17.97 -31.62 23.67
N MET A 371 -16.65 -31.51 23.53
CA MET A 371 -15.96 -30.22 23.63
C MET A 371 -16.19 -29.38 22.37
N THR A 372 -16.71 -28.17 22.57
CA THR A 372 -16.85 -27.16 21.51
C THR A 372 -15.64 -26.22 21.44
N GLU A 373 -14.82 -26.18 22.49
CA GLU A 373 -13.63 -25.33 22.59
C GLU A 373 -12.46 -26.12 23.19
N ILE A 374 -11.31 -26.10 22.51
CA ILE A 374 -10.10 -26.81 22.94
C ILE A 374 -8.91 -25.85 22.85
N GLN A 375 -8.04 -25.89 23.87
CA GLN A 375 -6.81 -25.10 23.91
C GLN A 375 -5.60 -26.02 23.95
N PHE A 376 -4.65 -25.79 23.05
CA PHE A 376 -3.36 -26.46 23.02
C PHE A 376 -2.23 -25.47 23.23
N GLN A 377 -1.16 -25.96 23.85
CA GLN A 377 0.15 -25.31 23.81
C GLN A 377 1.03 -26.02 22.80
N MET A 378 1.80 -25.25 22.05
CA MET A 378 2.74 -25.76 21.07
C MET A 378 4.15 -25.67 21.64
N ILE A 379 4.76 -26.84 21.87
CA ILE A 379 6.10 -26.96 22.47
C ILE A 379 7.10 -27.48 21.46
N SER A 380 8.36 -27.06 21.59
CA SER A 380 9.47 -27.57 20.78
C SER A 380 9.95 -28.90 21.35
N THR A 381 9.97 -29.95 20.53
CA THR A 381 10.54 -31.28 20.84
C THR A 381 12.02 -31.41 20.49
N ALA A 382 12.58 -30.41 19.81
CA ALA A 382 14.00 -30.41 19.44
C ALA A 382 14.91 -30.52 20.66
N SER A 383 15.88 -31.45 20.60
CA SER A 383 16.91 -31.63 21.61
C SER A 383 18.07 -30.63 21.49
N ILE A 384 18.22 -30.01 20.31
CA ILE A 384 19.26 -29.02 20.03
C ILE A 384 18.62 -27.80 19.36
N HIS A 385 19.04 -26.62 19.82
CA HIS A 385 18.72 -25.34 19.21
C HIS A 385 20.00 -24.66 18.70
N CYS A 386 19.97 -24.15 17.48
CA CYS A 386 21.03 -23.29 16.95
C CYS A 386 20.60 -21.83 17.07
N SER A 387 21.40 -21.01 17.72
CA SER A 387 21.12 -19.58 17.95
C SER A 387 22.14 -18.74 17.19
N ILE A 388 21.69 -18.00 16.18
CA ILE A 388 22.54 -17.13 15.37
C ILE A 388 22.34 -15.67 15.80
N MET A 389 23.43 -15.07 16.27
CA MET A 389 23.55 -13.66 16.58
C MET A 389 24.01 -12.88 15.35
N TYR A 390 23.29 -11.83 14.98
CA TYR A 390 23.68 -10.90 13.92
C TYR A 390 23.44 -9.46 14.40
N SER A 391 24.51 -8.66 14.46
CA SER A 391 24.52 -7.35 15.11
C SER A 391 23.99 -7.42 16.55
N ASN A 392 22.72 -7.04 16.78
CA ASN A 392 22.05 -7.09 18.09
C ASN A 392 20.80 -7.99 18.10
N GLN A 393 20.59 -8.77 17.05
CA GLN A 393 19.46 -9.70 16.94
C GLN A 393 19.94 -11.12 17.16
N ASN A 394 19.16 -11.90 17.90
CA ASN A 394 19.40 -13.32 18.08
C ASN A 394 18.22 -14.10 17.52
N ILE A 395 18.52 -15.03 16.62
CA ILE A 395 17.52 -15.87 15.95
C ILE A 395 17.82 -17.33 16.29
N THR A 396 16.87 -17.98 16.95
CA THR A 396 17.02 -19.37 17.39
C THR A 396 16.16 -20.31 16.54
N PHE A 397 16.77 -21.40 16.10
CA PHE A 397 16.18 -22.47 15.29
C PHE A 397 16.27 -23.80 16.03
N PRO A 398 15.20 -24.60 16.10
CA PRO A 398 15.32 -26.00 16.44
C PRO A 398 16.02 -26.77 15.30
N CYS A 399 16.89 -27.71 15.62
CA CYS A 399 17.69 -28.43 14.62
C CYS A 399 17.85 -29.92 14.94
N HIS A 400 18.04 -30.75 13.92
CA HIS A 400 18.56 -32.10 14.07
C HIS A 400 20.09 -32.06 14.06
N GLN A 401 20.73 -33.09 14.62
CA GLN A 401 22.19 -33.24 14.56
C GLN A 401 22.71 -33.23 13.11
N GLY A 402 22.03 -33.91 12.21
CA GLY A 402 22.42 -33.96 10.79
C GLY A 402 22.10 -32.69 9.98
N THR A 403 21.50 -31.64 10.56
CA THR A 403 21.11 -30.44 9.80
C THR A 403 22.36 -29.68 9.33
N PRO A 404 22.54 -29.45 8.01
CA PRO A 404 23.62 -28.62 7.49
C PRO A 404 23.52 -27.17 7.97
N ILE A 405 24.65 -26.59 8.38
CA ILE A 405 24.73 -25.20 8.87
C ILE A 405 24.28 -24.19 7.81
N VAL A 406 24.61 -24.43 6.54
CA VAL A 406 24.18 -23.59 5.42
C VAL A 406 22.65 -23.40 5.37
N ILE A 407 21.85 -24.41 5.77
CA ILE A 407 20.39 -24.30 5.77
C ILE A 407 19.94 -23.30 6.85
N ILE A 408 20.49 -23.40 8.05
CA ILE A 408 20.18 -22.50 9.17
C ILE A 408 20.58 -21.05 8.84
N VAL A 409 21.72 -20.87 8.18
CA VAL A 409 22.18 -19.55 7.74
C VAL A 409 21.25 -18.96 6.69
N LYS A 410 20.78 -19.75 5.71
CA LYS A 410 19.80 -19.29 4.71
C LYS A 410 18.47 -18.89 5.35
N GLU A 411 17.95 -19.68 6.28
CA GLU A 411 16.74 -19.32 7.02
C GLU A 411 16.93 -18.04 7.86
N THR A 412 18.13 -17.84 8.40
CA THR A 412 18.50 -16.60 9.10
C THR A 412 18.50 -15.41 8.15
N PHE A 413 19.07 -15.55 6.97
CA PHE A 413 19.08 -14.51 5.94
C PHE A 413 17.66 -14.13 5.53
N GLN A 414 16.78 -15.12 5.33
CA GLN A 414 15.37 -14.87 5.04
C GLN A 414 14.67 -14.07 6.15
N LYS A 415 14.89 -14.43 7.44
CA LYS A 415 14.32 -13.69 8.58
C LYS A 415 14.90 -12.27 8.74
N LEU A 416 16.13 -12.06 8.32
CA LEU A 416 16.82 -10.76 8.34
C LEU A 416 16.63 -9.95 7.05
N TYR A 417 15.90 -10.47 6.05
CA TYR A 417 15.74 -9.88 4.71
C TYR A 417 17.08 -9.65 3.99
N ILE A 418 18.06 -10.51 4.22
CA ILE A 418 19.36 -10.53 3.54
C ILE A 418 19.25 -11.48 2.33
N SER A 419 19.78 -11.07 1.18
CA SER A 419 19.81 -11.92 -0.02
C SER A 419 20.72 -13.13 0.18
N GLU A 420 20.23 -14.34 -0.10
CA GLU A 420 21.03 -15.59 -0.03
C GLU A 420 22.27 -15.54 -0.94
N ASN A 421 22.23 -14.77 -2.03
CA ASN A 421 23.38 -14.58 -2.92
C ASN A 421 24.58 -13.93 -2.22
N ASN A 422 24.36 -13.28 -1.08
CA ASN A 422 25.39 -12.62 -0.31
C ASN A 422 26.07 -13.55 0.70
N ILE A 423 25.71 -14.85 0.78
CA ILE A 423 26.23 -15.76 1.82
C ILE A 423 27.77 -15.80 1.89
N ASN A 424 28.45 -15.63 0.75
CA ASN A 424 29.91 -15.62 0.66
C ASN A 424 30.56 -14.37 1.29
N MET A 425 29.79 -13.30 1.50
CA MET A 425 30.23 -12.06 2.18
C MET A 425 30.25 -12.22 3.71
N TYR A 426 29.67 -13.31 4.23
CA TYR A 426 29.57 -13.54 5.67
C TYR A 426 30.47 -14.71 6.10
N GLU A 427 30.83 -14.70 7.37
CA GLU A 427 31.45 -15.80 8.08
C GLU A 427 30.63 -16.15 9.33
N LEU A 428 30.77 -17.39 9.78
CA LEU A 428 30.11 -17.89 10.99
C LEU A 428 31.16 -18.18 12.05
N ILE A 429 30.94 -17.68 13.26
CA ILE A 429 31.85 -17.83 14.38
C ILE A 429 31.09 -18.53 15.51
N ALA A 430 31.62 -19.64 16.01
CA ALA A 430 31.12 -20.26 17.23
C ALA A 430 31.33 -19.29 18.40
N LEU A 431 30.28 -19.01 19.17
CA LEU A 431 30.38 -18.27 20.43
C LEU A 431 30.72 -19.23 21.58
N ASN A 432 31.80 -19.99 21.40
CA ASN A 432 32.46 -20.77 22.44
C ASN A 432 33.65 -19.98 23.02
N ASP A 433 34.32 -20.54 24.01
CA ASP A 433 35.42 -19.87 24.72
C ASP A 433 36.56 -19.40 23.78
N ASP A 434 36.79 -20.12 22.68
CA ASP A 434 37.89 -19.88 21.74
C ASP A 434 37.49 -19.12 20.46
N ARG A 435 36.19 -18.77 20.30
CA ARG A 435 35.63 -18.10 19.11
C ARG A 435 36.10 -18.70 17.77
N THR A 436 35.71 -19.95 17.51
CA THR A 436 36.14 -20.71 16.32
C THR A 436 35.35 -20.37 15.06
N GLN A 437 36.03 -20.12 13.93
CA GLN A 437 35.34 -19.96 12.64
C GLN A 437 34.78 -21.31 12.15
N ILE A 438 33.51 -21.32 11.73
CA ILE A 438 32.78 -22.50 11.25
C ILE A 438 32.61 -22.42 9.73
N SER A 439 32.91 -23.52 9.04
CA SER A 439 32.56 -23.68 7.62
C SER A 439 31.06 -23.94 7.45
N PHE A 440 30.45 -23.34 6.43
CA PHE A 440 29.02 -23.54 6.12
C PHE A 440 28.70 -24.97 5.63
N ASP A 441 29.71 -25.73 5.19
CA ASP A 441 29.56 -27.11 4.71
C ASP A 441 29.41 -28.14 5.84
N LEU A 442 29.61 -27.72 7.10
CA LEU A 442 29.48 -28.58 8.27
C LEU A 442 28.01 -28.78 8.66
N SER A 443 27.74 -29.85 9.40
CA SER A 443 26.47 -30.13 10.06
C SER A 443 26.47 -29.66 11.51
N ILE A 444 25.29 -29.67 12.14
CA ILE A 444 25.13 -29.39 13.57
C ILE A 444 25.93 -30.36 14.43
N ASP A 445 26.03 -31.64 14.04
CA ASP A 445 26.80 -32.65 14.77
C ASP A 445 28.30 -32.36 14.73
N ASP A 446 28.82 -31.95 13.57
CA ASP A 446 30.25 -31.63 13.39
C ASP A 446 30.69 -30.45 14.27
N ILE A 447 29.83 -29.45 14.45
CA ILE A 447 30.16 -28.28 15.27
C ILE A 447 29.81 -28.48 16.75
N ARG A 448 29.08 -29.54 17.10
CA ARG A 448 28.61 -29.77 18.47
C ARG A 448 29.78 -29.98 19.44
N GLU A 449 30.85 -30.59 18.97
CA GLU A 449 32.08 -30.81 19.75
C GLU A 449 32.75 -29.50 20.21
N LEU A 450 32.43 -28.37 19.57
CA LEU A 450 32.95 -27.05 19.93
C LEU A 450 32.26 -26.45 21.17
N PHE A 451 31.19 -27.07 21.66
CA PHE A 451 30.37 -26.61 22.77
C PHE A 451 30.39 -27.61 23.94
N PRO A 452 30.02 -27.20 25.16
CA PRO A 452 29.91 -28.11 26.29
C PRO A 452 29.00 -29.31 25.97
N ILE A 453 29.38 -30.50 26.43
CA ILE A 453 28.73 -31.79 26.11
C ILE A 453 27.21 -31.77 26.38
N ASP A 454 26.79 -31.07 27.44
CA ASP A 454 25.39 -30.95 27.85
C ASP A 454 24.66 -29.74 27.25
N SER A 455 25.28 -29.01 26.33
CA SER A 455 24.65 -27.84 25.73
C SER A 455 23.51 -28.26 24.79
N THR A 456 22.31 -27.77 25.10
CA THR A 456 21.13 -27.86 24.23
C THR A 456 21.04 -26.67 23.27
N THR A 457 21.93 -25.67 23.41
CA THR A 457 21.93 -24.49 22.54
C THR A 457 23.34 -24.20 22.01
N LEU A 458 23.48 -24.22 20.70
CA LEU A 458 24.70 -23.88 19.99
C LEU A 458 24.63 -22.42 19.58
N SER A 459 25.44 -21.57 20.22
CA SER A 459 25.44 -20.13 19.98
C SER A 459 26.48 -19.78 18.93
N LEU A 460 26.05 -19.14 17.84
CA LEU A 460 26.84 -18.75 16.70
C LEU A 460 26.69 -17.25 16.44
N GLU A 461 27.69 -16.62 15.86
CA GLU A 461 27.68 -15.24 15.39
C GLU A 461 27.88 -15.22 13.88
N LEU A 462 26.96 -14.58 13.17
CA LEU A 462 27.09 -14.28 11.75
C LEU A 462 27.74 -12.91 11.62
N LYS A 463 28.89 -12.82 10.95
CA LYS A 463 29.64 -11.58 10.79
C LYS A 463 29.88 -11.28 9.31
N ASN A 464 29.72 -10.02 8.91
CA ASN A 464 30.14 -9.57 7.58
C ASN A 464 31.67 -9.51 7.53
N LYS A 465 32.30 -10.07 6.49
CA LYS A 465 33.77 -10.10 6.35
C LYS A 465 34.37 -8.70 6.17
N ASP A 466 33.57 -7.74 5.69
CA ASP A 466 34.00 -6.37 5.42
C ASP A 466 33.80 -5.42 6.63
N GLU A 467 33.26 -5.92 7.75
CA GLU A 467 33.12 -5.23 9.05
C GLU A 467 34.05 -5.85 10.12
#